data_AF-A0A1Q7NCE8-F1
#
_entry.id   AF-A0A1Q7NCE8-F1
#
_cell.length_a   1.000
_cell.length_b   1.000
_cell.length_c   1.000
_cell.angle_alpha   90.00
_cell.angle_beta   90.00
_cell.angle_gamma   90.00
#
_symmetry.space_group_name_H-M   'P 1'
#
loop_
_entity.id
_entity.type
_entity.pdbx_description
1 polymer ?
#
loop_
_entity_poly.entity_id
_entity_poly.type
_entity_poly.pdbx_seq_one_letter_code
_entity_poly.pdbx_strand_id
1 'polypeptide(L)'
;MTHLGGWLFRHRTIIPLPLAIAVLLLRIGEAPPSKWLIASGIGLTLTGEAIRLWAVHHIGAISRTRSDRLGPLIAAGPFAVVRNPLYLGNIALWAGFAMAARLLWLVPVIVVLLAVEYHAIVRWEEQVLEARNGEDRGARRTHRENVFSANSANSAVAFSWRETLFSERGTLIAIAAGFFLLWLKLRT
;
A
#
# COMPACT_ATOMS: atom_id res chain seq x y z
N MET A 1 7.53 19.34 12.07
CA MET A 1 7.18 17.95 11.66
C MET A 1 6.39 17.87 10.34
N THR A 2 5.83 18.97 9.82
CA THR A 2 5.02 19.03 8.59
C THR A 2 5.82 18.84 7.28
N HIS A 3 7.08 19.25 7.22
CA HIS A 3 7.90 19.14 6.00
C HIS A 3 8.26 17.69 5.64
N LEU A 4 8.48 16.83 6.65
CA LEU A 4 8.92 15.44 6.45
C LEU A 4 7.80 14.60 5.82
N GLY A 5 6.57 14.69 6.33
CA GLY A 5 5.44 13.94 5.77
C GLY A 5 5.13 14.31 4.32
N GLY A 6 5.18 15.59 3.97
CA GLY A 6 5.02 16.03 2.58
C GLY A 6 6.17 15.60 1.66
N TRP A 7 7.41 15.55 2.17
CA TRP A 7 8.54 14.99 1.43
C TRP A 7 8.39 13.48 1.21
N LEU A 8 8.01 12.73 2.25
CA LEU A 8 7.72 11.29 2.18
C LEU A 8 6.59 11.01 1.19
N PHE A 9 5.50 11.79 1.24
CA PHE A 9 4.39 11.65 0.29
C PHE A 9 4.85 11.82 -1.16
N ARG A 10 5.73 12.80 -1.45
CA ARG A 10 6.28 13.00 -2.79
C ARG A 10 7.21 11.87 -3.24
N HIS A 11 7.95 11.28 -2.31
CA HIS A 11 8.94 10.23 -2.60
C HIS A 11 8.44 8.81 -2.30
N ARG A 12 7.15 8.62 -1.98
CA ARG A 12 6.53 7.34 -1.59
C ARG A 12 6.76 6.18 -2.57
N THR A 13 7.05 6.49 -3.84
CA THR A 13 7.37 5.48 -4.86
C THR A 13 8.85 5.09 -4.87
N ILE A 14 9.73 6.01 -4.46
CA ILE A 14 11.19 5.85 -4.49
C ILE A 14 11.68 5.26 -3.15
N ILE A 15 11.05 5.59 -2.03
CA ILE A 15 11.45 5.14 -0.69
C ILE A 15 11.47 3.59 -0.55
N PRO A 16 10.53 2.83 -1.14
CA PRO A 16 10.58 1.38 -1.10
C PRO A 16 11.61 0.78 -2.08
N LEU A 17 12.18 1.56 -3.01
CA LEU A 17 13.09 1.04 -4.03
C LEU A 17 14.41 0.47 -3.46
N PRO A 18 15.06 1.10 -2.46
CA PRO A 18 16.14 0.47 -1.70
C PRO A 18 15.77 -0.88 -1.08
N LEU A 19 14.52 -1.08 -0.64
CA LEU A 19 14.06 -2.39 -0.15
C LEU A 19 14.03 -3.42 -1.28
N ALA A 20 13.57 -3.03 -2.46
CA ALA A 20 13.63 -3.88 -3.66
C ALA A 20 15.06 -4.31 -3.98
N ILE A 21 15.98 -3.36 -3.96
CA ILE A 21 17.40 -3.59 -4.21
C ILE A 21 17.97 -4.49 -3.11
N ALA A 22 17.66 -4.25 -1.84
CA ALA A 22 18.11 -5.09 -0.72
C ALA A 22 17.63 -6.55 -0.88
N VAL A 23 16.35 -6.77 -1.19
CA VAL A 23 15.80 -8.11 -1.44
C VAL A 23 16.52 -8.82 -2.60
N LEU A 24 16.85 -8.07 -3.67
CA LEU A 24 17.52 -8.62 -4.85
C LEU A 24 19.04 -8.75 -4.73
N LEU A 25 19.71 -7.97 -3.88
CA LEU A 25 21.18 -7.99 -3.74
C LEU A 25 21.66 -8.80 -2.53
N LEU A 26 20.94 -8.79 -1.41
CA LEU A 26 21.32 -9.57 -0.23
C LEU A 26 21.34 -11.06 -0.58
N ARG A 27 22.28 -11.81 0.01
CA ARG A 27 22.42 -13.24 -0.25
C ARG A 27 21.10 -13.93 0.09
N ILE A 28 20.46 -14.49 -0.95
CA ILE A 28 19.22 -15.23 -0.79
C ILE A 28 19.54 -16.50 -0.02
N GLY A 29 18.79 -16.74 1.05
CA GLY A 29 18.77 -18.05 1.68
C GLY A 29 19.41 -18.20 3.04
N GLU A 30 19.29 -17.19 3.89
CA GLU A 30 19.51 -17.41 5.32
C GLU A 30 18.54 -18.45 5.89
N ALA A 31 17.28 -18.47 5.44
CA ALA A 31 16.35 -19.55 5.75
C ALA A 31 16.52 -20.74 4.78
N PRO A 32 16.42 -22.00 5.26
CA PRO A 32 16.56 -23.18 4.42
C PRO A 32 15.53 -23.19 3.27
N PRO A 33 15.86 -23.80 2.11
CA PRO A 33 14.94 -23.88 0.97
C PRO A 33 13.62 -24.56 1.37
N SER A 34 12.53 -23.81 1.38
CA SER A 34 11.20 -24.31 1.72
C SER A 34 10.18 -23.84 0.68
N LYS A 35 9.59 -24.81 -0.03
CA LYS A 35 8.53 -24.53 -1.02
C LYS A 35 7.32 -23.87 -0.38
N TRP A 36 7.00 -24.25 0.86
CA TRP A 36 5.91 -23.64 1.64
C TRP A 36 6.19 -22.19 1.98
N LEU A 37 7.43 -21.86 2.37
CA LEU A 37 7.82 -20.48 2.64
C LEU A 37 7.68 -19.62 1.38
N ILE A 38 8.20 -20.09 0.25
CA ILE A 38 8.11 -19.38 -1.03
C ILE A 38 6.65 -19.21 -1.47
N ALA A 39 5.85 -20.28 -1.39
CA ALA A 39 4.42 -20.24 -1.72
C ALA A 39 3.65 -19.28 -0.82
N SER A 40 3.93 -19.26 0.49
CA SER A 40 3.32 -18.31 1.43
C SER A 40 3.71 -16.86 1.14
N GLY A 41 4.97 -16.61 0.74
CA GLY A 41 5.42 -15.29 0.30
C GLY A 41 4.70 -14.82 -0.96
N ILE A 42 4.58 -15.68 -1.97
CA ILE A 42 3.81 -15.40 -3.19
C ILE A 42 2.34 -15.12 -2.84
N GLY A 43 1.73 -15.98 -2.02
CA GLY A 43 0.34 -15.81 -1.57
C GLY A 43 0.11 -14.49 -0.84
N LEU A 44 1.04 -14.09 0.03
CA LEU A 44 0.98 -12.82 0.75
C LEU A 44 1.13 -11.63 -0.22
N THR A 45 2.04 -11.71 -1.20
CA THR A 45 2.19 -10.67 -2.22
C THR A 45 0.93 -10.51 -3.07
N LEU A 46 0.34 -11.62 -3.53
CA LEU A 46 -0.91 -11.59 -4.30
C LEU A 46 -2.08 -11.06 -3.49
N THR A 47 -2.15 -11.39 -2.19
CA THR A 47 -3.16 -10.85 -1.28
C THR A 47 -3.00 -9.34 -1.12
N GLY A 48 -1.76 -8.85 -0.96
CA GLY A 48 -1.48 -7.42 -0.91
C GLY A 48 -1.92 -6.68 -2.17
N GLU A 49 -1.62 -7.24 -3.35
CA GLU A 49 -2.04 -6.67 -4.63
C GLU A 49 -3.56 -6.72 -4.81
N ALA A 50 -4.24 -7.78 -4.37
CA ALA A 50 -5.69 -7.85 -4.41
C ALA A 50 -6.35 -6.75 -3.56
N ILE A 51 -5.81 -6.48 -2.36
CA ILE A 51 -6.26 -5.35 -1.53
C ILE A 51 -6.05 -4.02 -2.26
N ARG A 52 -4.92 -3.86 -2.95
CA ARG A 52 -4.64 -2.64 -3.72
C ARG A 52 -5.62 -2.47 -4.87
N LEU A 53 -5.83 -3.50 -5.67
CA LEU A 53 -6.79 -3.48 -6.77
C LEU A 53 -8.21 -3.18 -6.27
N TRP A 54 -8.62 -3.80 -5.15
CA TRP A 54 -9.91 -3.52 -4.52
C TRP A 54 -10.01 -2.05 -4.09
N ALA A 55 -8.95 -1.48 -3.52
CA ALA A 55 -8.91 -0.07 -3.15
C ALA A 55 -8.97 0.86 -4.37
N VAL A 56 -8.11 0.65 -5.37
CA VAL A 56 -8.08 1.45 -6.62
C VAL A 56 -9.41 1.39 -7.36
N HIS A 57 -10.09 0.24 -7.34
CA HIS A 57 -11.41 0.07 -7.92
C HIS A 57 -12.47 0.99 -7.28
N HIS A 58 -12.39 1.20 -5.96
CA HIS A 58 -13.33 2.02 -5.20
C HIS A 58 -12.98 3.51 -5.20
N ILE A 59 -11.69 3.85 -5.33
CA ILE A 59 -11.22 5.24 -5.35
C ILE A 59 -11.07 5.81 -6.77
N GLY A 60 -11.16 4.93 -7.77
CA GLY A 60 -10.90 5.21 -9.17
C GLY A 60 -9.41 5.32 -9.49
N ALA A 61 -9.06 5.02 -10.74
CA ALA A 61 -7.71 5.25 -11.28
C ALA A 61 -7.26 6.72 -11.14
N ILE A 62 -8.22 7.64 -10.94
CA ILE A 62 -8.05 9.08 -10.74
C ILE A 62 -7.94 9.44 -9.24
N SER A 63 -7.78 8.47 -8.34
CA SER A 63 -7.32 8.81 -7.01
C SER A 63 -5.82 9.08 -7.02
N ARG A 64 -5.47 10.36 -7.12
CA ARG A 64 -4.41 11.00 -6.31
C ARG A 64 -2.97 10.51 -6.49
N THR A 65 -2.67 9.51 -7.29
CA THR A 65 -1.28 9.04 -7.45
C THR A 65 -0.44 9.99 -8.28
N ARG A 66 -1.05 10.97 -8.98
CA ARG A 66 -0.32 11.94 -9.83
C ARG A 66 -0.69 13.42 -9.67
N SER A 67 -1.69 13.77 -8.88
CA SER A 67 -2.09 15.18 -8.73
C SER A 67 -1.94 15.58 -7.26
N ASP A 68 -1.37 16.77 -7.01
CA ASP A 68 -1.24 17.45 -5.70
C ASP A 68 -2.58 17.71 -4.96
N ARG A 69 -3.66 17.04 -5.37
CA ARG A 69 -5.00 17.16 -4.85
C ARG A 69 -5.35 15.90 -4.07
N LEU A 70 -5.45 16.04 -2.76
CA LEU A 70 -6.19 15.09 -1.91
C LEU A 70 -7.62 14.99 -2.47
N GLY A 71 -7.97 13.83 -3.01
CA GLY A 71 -9.31 13.56 -3.54
C GLY A 71 -10.37 13.42 -2.43
N PRO A 72 -11.64 13.22 -2.80
CA PRO A 72 -12.77 13.18 -1.86
C PRO A 72 -12.66 12.02 -0.86
N LEU A 73 -13.07 12.19 0.40
CA LEU A 73 -13.07 11.09 1.36
C LEU A 73 -14.02 9.98 0.88
N ILE A 74 -13.50 8.77 0.69
CA ILE A 74 -14.30 7.59 0.31
C ILE A 74 -14.40 6.67 1.51
N ALA A 75 -15.63 6.27 1.84
CA ALA A 75 -15.95 5.36 2.94
C ALA A 75 -16.51 4.00 2.46
N ALA A 76 -16.43 3.70 1.17
CA ALA A 76 -16.94 2.47 0.57
C ALA A 76 -15.82 1.44 0.29
N GLY A 77 -16.19 0.15 0.28
CA GLY A 77 -15.28 -0.96 0.00
C GLY A 77 -14.19 -1.12 1.06
N PRO A 78 -12.91 -1.30 0.69
CA PRO A 78 -11.83 -1.52 1.66
C PRO A 78 -11.60 -0.32 2.59
N PHE A 79 -11.98 0.88 2.14
CA PHE A 79 -11.88 2.10 2.94
C PHE A 79 -12.86 2.13 4.13
N ALA A 80 -13.89 1.27 4.12
CA ALA A 80 -14.79 1.08 5.27
C ALA A 80 -14.12 0.29 6.41
N VAL A 81 -13.15 -0.57 6.09
CA VAL A 81 -12.45 -1.43 7.06
C VAL A 81 -11.20 -0.74 7.59
N VAL A 82 -10.41 -0.13 6.71
CA VAL A 82 -9.17 0.56 7.06
C VAL A 82 -9.06 1.84 6.24
N ARG A 83 -8.57 2.93 6.85
CA ARG A 83 -8.44 4.24 6.16
C ARG A 83 -7.53 4.21 4.93
N ASN A 84 -6.46 3.42 5.00
CA ASN A 84 -5.42 3.38 3.97
C ASN A 84 -5.13 1.94 3.53
N PRO A 85 -6.06 1.28 2.82
CA PRO A 85 -5.91 -0.11 2.39
C PRO A 85 -4.74 -0.29 1.42
N LEU A 86 -4.40 0.72 0.62
CA LEU A 86 -3.24 0.70 -0.28
C LEU A 86 -1.91 0.51 0.49
N TYR A 87 -1.77 1.13 1.66
CA TYR A 87 -0.57 1.01 2.49
C TYR A 87 -0.45 -0.37 3.11
N LEU A 88 -1.57 -0.93 3.56
CA LEU A 88 -1.62 -2.31 4.04
C LEU A 88 -1.24 -3.30 2.93
N GLY A 89 -1.78 -3.09 1.73
CA GLY A 89 -1.43 -3.87 0.54
C GLY A 89 0.06 -3.78 0.19
N ASN A 90 0.67 -2.59 0.29
CA ASN A 90 2.10 -2.41 0.08
C ASN A 90 2.96 -3.15 1.12
N ILE A 91 2.60 -3.08 2.41
CA ILE A 91 3.31 -3.82 3.46
C ILE A 91 3.27 -5.32 3.16
N ALA A 92 2.10 -5.86 2.84
CA ALA A 92 1.93 -7.27 2.48
C ALA A 92 2.74 -7.64 1.22
N LEU A 93 2.74 -6.78 0.19
CA LEU A 93 3.51 -6.96 -1.03
C LEU A 93 5.00 -7.11 -0.74
N TRP A 94 5.59 -6.16 0.00
CA TRP A 94 7.02 -6.16 0.35
C TRP A 94 7.40 -7.28 1.31
N ALA A 95 6.57 -7.57 2.31
CA ALA A 95 6.77 -8.69 3.23
C ALA A 95 6.74 -10.03 2.49
N GLY A 96 5.79 -10.22 1.57
CA GLY A 96 5.70 -11.42 0.74
C GLY A 96 6.92 -11.62 -0.15
N PHE A 97 7.46 -10.53 -0.73
CA PHE A 97 8.73 -10.57 -1.46
C PHE A 97 9.91 -11.00 -0.59
N ALA A 98 10.05 -10.43 0.61
CA ALA A 98 11.11 -10.82 1.54
C ALA A 98 10.99 -12.29 1.98
N MET A 99 9.76 -12.77 2.22
CA MET A 99 9.50 -14.18 2.53
C MET A 99 9.87 -15.10 1.36
N ALA A 100 9.45 -14.76 0.14
CA ALA A 100 9.80 -15.53 -1.06
C ALA A 100 11.30 -15.53 -1.33
N ALA A 101 11.99 -14.45 -0.98
CA ALA A 101 13.45 -14.34 -1.02
C ALA A 101 14.17 -15.05 0.13
N ARG A 102 13.44 -15.68 1.05
CA ARG A 102 13.97 -16.37 2.24
C ARG A 102 14.74 -15.44 3.20
N LEU A 103 14.35 -14.16 3.24
CA LEU A 103 14.91 -13.13 4.11
C LEU A 103 13.91 -12.80 5.24
N LEU A 104 13.64 -13.78 6.10
CA LEU A 104 12.61 -13.65 7.14
C LEU A 104 12.88 -12.51 8.13
N TRP A 105 14.15 -12.24 8.44
CA TRP A 105 14.53 -11.13 9.33
C TRP A 105 14.21 -9.75 8.73
N LEU A 106 14.10 -9.65 7.40
CA LEU A 106 13.78 -8.41 6.71
C LEU A 106 12.29 -8.07 6.80
N VAL A 107 11.43 -9.07 7.03
CA VAL A 107 9.97 -8.88 7.18
C VAL A 107 9.63 -7.89 8.30
N PRO A 108 10.08 -8.06 9.56
CA PRO A 108 9.79 -7.09 10.62
C PRO A 108 10.38 -5.71 10.33
N VAL A 109 11.55 -5.62 9.66
CA VAL A 109 12.16 -4.34 9.27
C VAL A 109 11.28 -3.61 8.25
N ILE A 110 10.80 -4.31 7.21
CA ILE A 110 9.88 -3.77 6.20
C ILE A 110 8.59 -3.27 6.87
N VAL A 111 8.00 -4.09 7.75
CA VAL A 111 6.75 -3.73 8.43
C VAL A 111 6.93 -2.46 9.25
N VAL A 112 8.00 -2.36 10.05
CA VAL A 112 8.25 -1.18 10.89
C VAL A 112 8.54 0.05 10.04
N LEU A 113 9.43 -0.06 9.04
CA LEU A 113 9.82 1.06 8.19
C LEU A 113 8.61 1.64 7.45
N LEU A 114 7.84 0.79 6.79
CA LEU A 114 6.65 1.22 6.06
C LEU A 114 5.54 1.70 7.00
N ALA A 115 5.36 1.09 8.17
CA ALA A 115 4.39 1.58 9.16
C ALA A 115 4.74 2.99 9.64
N VAL A 116 6.02 3.27 9.91
CA VAL A 116 6.49 4.61 10.31
C VAL A 116 6.32 5.62 9.18
N GLU A 117 6.72 5.25 7.95
CA GLU A 117 6.56 6.09 6.76
C GLU A 117 5.09 6.44 6.55
N TYR A 118 4.21 5.44 6.52
CA TYR A 118 2.79 5.64 6.29
C TYR A 118 2.12 6.38 7.43
N HIS A 119 2.52 6.16 8.68
CA HIS A 119 2.02 6.96 9.80
C HIS A 119 2.37 8.44 9.67
N ALA A 120 3.59 8.76 9.22
CA ALA A 120 4.00 10.14 8.97
C ALA A 120 3.24 10.78 7.80
N ILE A 121 3.00 10.02 6.72
CA ILE A 121 2.22 10.47 5.56
C ILE A 121 0.77 10.74 5.97
N VAL A 122 0.11 9.80 6.66
CA VAL A 122 -1.29 9.95 7.08
C VAL A 122 -1.48 11.16 7.98
N ARG A 123 -0.58 11.38 8.95
CA ARG A 123 -0.64 12.56 9.82
C ARG A 123 -0.50 13.87 9.04
N TRP A 124 0.36 13.89 8.02
CA TRP A 124 0.49 15.06 7.15
C TRP A 124 -0.76 15.27 6.30
N GLU A 125 -1.32 14.20 5.70
CA GLU A 125 -2.57 14.28 4.94
C GLU A 125 -3.73 14.78 5.79
N GLU A 126 -3.86 14.31 7.04
CA GLU A 126 -4.87 14.76 7.99
C GLU A 126 -4.74 16.26 8.28
N GLN A 127 -3.52 16.75 8.55
CA GLN A 127 -3.25 18.18 8.78
C GLN A 127 -3.58 19.05 7.56
N VAL A 128 -3.25 18.57 6.35
CA VAL A 128 -3.57 19.31 5.11
C VAL A 128 -5.08 19.33 4.88
N LEU A 129 -5.79 18.25 5.17
CA LEU A 129 -7.26 18.18 5.08
C LEU A 129 -7.93 19.07 6.15
N GLU A 130 -7.38 19.12 7.37
CA GLU A 130 -7.85 20.01 8.43
C GLU A 130 -7.66 21.48 8.05
N ALA A 131 -6.51 21.86 7.50
CA ALA A 131 -6.24 23.22 7.04
C ALA A 131 -7.15 23.64 5.87
N ARG A 132 -7.52 22.70 5.00
CA ARG A 132 -8.44 22.95 3.87
C ARG A 132 -9.90 23.05 4.29
N ASN A 133 -10.31 22.32 5.32
CA ASN A 133 -11.71 22.19 5.70
C ASN A 133 -12.14 23.08 6.87
N GLY A 134 -11.23 23.87 7.48
CA GLY A 134 -11.56 24.83 8.54
C GLY A 134 -12.12 24.17 9.80
N GLU A 135 -11.25 23.91 10.78
CA GLU A 135 -11.59 23.71 12.20
C GLU A 135 -12.61 22.63 12.63
N ASP A 136 -13.06 21.71 11.78
CA ASP A 136 -13.96 20.65 12.27
C ASP A 136 -13.20 19.46 12.88
N ARG A 137 -12.64 19.68 14.09
CA ARG A 137 -12.08 18.65 14.98
C ARG A 137 -13.19 17.85 15.69
N GLY A 138 -14.37 18.45 15.86
CA GLY A 138 -15.49 17.90 16.62
C GLY A 138 -16.27 16.82 15.86
N ALA A 139 -16.65 17.07 14.60
CA ALA A 139 -17.47 16.14 13.82
C ALA A 139 -16.72 14.86 13.37
N ARG A 140 -15.39 14.89 13.36
CA ARG A 140 -14.56 13.76 12.91
C ARG A 140 -14.37 12.67 13.98
N ARG A 141 -14.40 13.05 15.25
CA ARG A 141 -14.25 12.10 16.37
C ARG A 141 -15.52 11.27 16.57
N THR A 142 -16.70 11.84 16.29
CA THR A 142 -17.99 11.13 16.27
C THR A 142 -18.16 10.26 15.03
N HIS A 143 -17.53 10.59 13.89
CA HIS A 143 -17.50 9.69 12.73
C HIS A 143 -16.69 8.40 12.97
N ARG A 144 -15.86 8.34 14.02
CA ARG A 144 -15.18 7.11 14.48
C ARG A 144 -16.16 6.09 15.07
N GLU A 145 -17.31 6.54 15.56
CA GLU A 145 -18.38 5.71 16.13
C GLU A 145 -19.54 5.53 15.14
N ASN A 146 -19.76 6.49 14.23
CA ASN A 146 -20.79 6.43 13.19
C ASN A 146 -20.36 5.73 11.89
N VAL A 147 -19.25 4.98 11.87
CA VAL A 147 -18.79 4.19 10.70
C VAL A 147 -19.87 3.19 10.24
N PHE A 148 -20.75 2.76 11.14
CA PHE A 148 -21.88 1.89 10.81
C PHE A 148 -23.15 2.62 10.35
N SER A 149 -23.25 3.95 10.46
CA SER A 149 -24.54 4.67 10.31
C SER A 149 -24.53 5.88 9.36
N ALA A 150 -23.42 6.28 8.76
CA ALA A 150 -23.39 7.44 7.87
C ALA A 150 -23.37 7.03 6.39
N ASN A 151 -24.57 6.87 5.81
CA ASN A 151 -24.87 7.01 4.39
C ASN A 151 -24.01 6.21 3.40
N SER A 152 -24.39 4.95 3.23
CA SER A 152 -24.26 4.12 2.02
C SER A 152 -24.89 4.74 0.75
N ALA A 153 -25.22 6.04 0.74
CA ALA A 153 -26.04 6.69 -0.26
C ALA A 153 -25.29 7.63 -1.22
N ASN A 154 -23.99 7.91 -1.04
CA ASN A 154 -23.24 8.74 -2.00
C ASN A 154 -21.86 8.16 -2.32
N SER A 155 -21.72 7.70 -3.58
CA SER A 155 -20.51 7.18 -4.26
C SER A 155 -20.43 5.64 -4.42
N ALA A 156 -21.53 5.00 -4.78
CA ALA A 156 -21.53 3.65 -5.36
C ALA A 156 -21.17 3.66 -6.86
N VAL A 157 -20.09 4.34 -7.24
CA VAL A 157 -19.53 4.21 -8.59
C VAL A 157 -18.19 3.53 -8.47
N ALA A 158 -18.22 2.21 -8.35
CA ALA A 158 -17.04 1.40 -8.58
C ALA A 158 -16.60 1.61 -10.04
N PHE A 159 -15.33 1.93 -10.25
CA PHE A 159 -14.80 2.26 -11.58
C PHE A 159 -14.62 0.99 -12.42
N SER A 160 -14.50 1.12 -13.74
CA SER A 160 -14.33 -0.06 -14.61
C SER A 160 -13.07 -0.86 -14.23
N TRP A 161 -13.20 -2.18 -14.07
CA TRP A 161 -12.08 -3.08 -13.79
C TRP A 161 -10.93 -2.95 -14.81
N ARG A 162 -11.26 -2.62 -16.06
CA ARG A 162 -10.27 -2.36 -17.11
C ARG A 162 -9.39 -1.16 -16.77
N GLU A 163 -9.99 -0.09 -16.25
CA GLU A 163 -9.25 1.12 -15.86
C GLU A 163 -8.42 0.88 -14.61
N THR A 164 -8.97 0.15 -13.63
CA THR A 164 -8.26 -0.27 -12.41
C THR A 164 -6.98 -1.04 -12.74
N LEU A 165 -7.10 -2.08 -13.58
CA LEU A 165 -5.94 -2.87 -14.02
C LEU A 165 -4.96 -2.03 -14.84
N PHE A 166 -5.47 -1.13 -15.69
CA PHE A 166 -4.62 -0.24 -16.46
C PHE A 166 -3.84 0.73 -15.56
N SER A 167 -4.44 1.26 -14.48
CA SER A 167 -3.72 2.10 -13.52
C SER A 167 -2.66 1.34 -12.72
N GLU A 168 -2.91 0.09 -12.39
CA GLU A 168 -1.98 -0.75 -11.62
C GLU A 168 -1.00 -1.56 -12.50
N ARG A 169 -1.04 -1.39 -13.83
CA ARG A 169 -0.17 -2.12 -14.76
C ARG A 169 1.32 -2.06 -14.38
N GLY A 170 1.77 -0.91 -13.88
CA GLY A 170 3.16 -0.74 -13.46
C GLY A 170 3.50 -1.60 -12.25
N THR A 171 2.60 -1.69 -11.27
CA THR A 171 2.73 -2.59 -10.11
C THR A 171 2.72 -4.04 -10.55
N LEU A 172 1.78 -4.44 -11.41
CA LEU A 172 1.66 -5.81 -11.91
C LEU A 172 2.92 -6.26 -12.66
N ILE A 173 3.46 -5.39 -13.53
CA ILE A 173 4.72 -5.62 -14.25
C ILE A 173 5.88 -5.72 -13.26
N ALA A 174 5.95 -4.84 -12.26
CA ALA A 174 7.00 -4.87 -11.25
C ALA A 174 6.96 -6.15 -10.39
N ILE A 175 5.76 -6.63 -10.02
CA ILE A 175 5.59 -7.89 -9.30
C ILE A 175 6.09 -9.06 -10.16
N ALA A 176 5.65 -9.13 -11.42
CA ALA A 176 6.06 -10.18 -12.35
C ALA A 176 7.58 -10.17 -12.60
N ALA A 177 8.15 -9.00 -12.86
CA ALA A 177 9.59 -8.83 -13.04
C ALA A 177 10.38 -9.19 -11.77
N GLY A 178 9.90 -8.75 -10.61
CA GLY A 178 10.52 -9.05 -9.32
C GLY A 178 10.57 -10.55 -9.03
N PHE A 179 9.46 -11.27 -9.22
CA PHE A 179 9.45 -12.73 -9.05
C PHE A 179 10.25 -13.46 -10.12
N PHE A 180 10.29 -12.95 -11.36
CA PHE A 180 11.14 -13.51 -12.41
C PHE A 180 12.64 -13.38 -12.06
N LEU A 181 13.08 -12.21 -11.61
CA LEU A 181 14.44 -11.99 -11.12
C LEU A 181 14.76 -12.86 -9.91
N LEU A 182 13.81 -12.98 -8.98
CA LEU A 182 13.96 -13.83 -7.81
C LEU A 182 14.12 -15.31 -8.21
N TRP A 183 13.34 -15.76 -9.17
CA TRP A 183 13.40 -17.11 -9.71
C TRP A 183 14.73 -17.40 -10.41
N LEU A 184 15.24 -16.45 -11.22
CA LEU A 184 16.57 -16.57 -11.82
C LEU A 184 17.65 -16.71 -10.75
N LYS A 185 17.60 -15.84 -9.74
CA LYS A 185 18.58 -15.82 -8.64
C LYS A 185 18.52 -17.08 -7.76
N LEU A 186 17.37 -17.76 -7.68
CA LEU A 186 17.24 -19.05 -6.98
C LEU A 186 17.82 -20.23 -7.78
N ARG A 187 18.13 -20.05 -9.07
CA ARG A 187 18.70 -21.08 -9.96
C ARG A 187 20.20 -20.94 -10.20
N THR A 188 20.75 -19.75 -10.02
CA THR A 188 22.19 -19.46 -10.06
C THR A 188 22.85 -19.75 -8.73
#